data_AF-A0A955DW06-F1
#
_entry.id   AF-A0A955DW06-F1
#
_cell.length_a   1.000
_cell.length_b   1.000
_cell.length_c   1.000
_cell.angle_alpha   90.00
_cell.angle_beta   90.00
_cell.angle_gamma   90.00
#
_symmetry.space_group_name_H-M   'P 1'
#
loop_
_entity.id
_entity.type
_entity.pdbx_description
1 polymer ?
#
loop_
_entity_poly.entity_id
_entity_poly.type
_entity_poly.pdbx_seq_one_letter_code
_entity_poly.pdbx_strand_id
1 'polypeptide(L)'
;MKRFWMASGLTILVAGLASSASAQTQVKPYFMVMFDDSGSMNDSTGSGNNSCGQPRTKMNDARCALQRVVAGFGDVVFGLASFKEYGTGTTIHVPIAEDNQTAMLSWVDFMPTPELAYGGGTPIHTALNNIRAYYQSATGPIRTDPRRGCRPYYVILLHDGAPDSFSNAITSITNLLNTPVTGGPNVRIETHVIYFGTSTSTANQADMMAAAGGTTVAQRATNEDALALAFSNIIADSLLTEVCDNVDNDCDTLIDEGFQKYCNIPGGITTPTLCADPGDPCNGTDDNCFNGVLDEVTNL
;
A
#
# COMPACT_ATOMS: atom_id res chain seq x y z
N MET A 1 -4.30 -65.71 46.13
CA MET A 1 -3.14 -65.13 45.42
C MET A 1 -3.66 -64.44 44.17
N LYS A 2 -3.49 -63.12 44.09
CA LYS A 2 -4.10 -62.21 43.10
C LYS A 2 -3.48 -62.44 41.71
N ARG A 3 -4.31 -62.68 40.68
CA ARG A 3 -3.89 -62.65 39.27
C ARG A 3 -4.44 -61.37 38.64
N PHE A 4 -3.56 -60.39 38.50
CA PHE A 4 -3.80 -59.15 37.77
C PHE A 4 -3.83 -59.47 36.28
N TRP A 5 -4.96 -59.20 35.62
CA TRP A 5 -5.06 -59.13 34.17
C TRP A 5 -4.72 -57.70 33.74
N MET A 6 -3.61 -57.51 33.02
CA MET A 6 -3.34 -56.27 32.30
C MET A 6 -3.93 -56.39 30.90
N ALA A 7 -4.94 -55.58 30.61
CA ALA A 7 -5.45 -55.38 29.27
C ALA A 7 -4.51 -54.43 28.50
N SER A 8 -3.92 -54.92 27.41
CA SER A 8 -3.17 -54.10 26.47
C SER A 8 -4.14 -53.20 25.70
N GLY A 9 -4.19 -51.92 26.06
CA GLY A 9 -4.82 -50.89 25.25
C GLY A 9 -3.91 -50.53 24.08
N LEU A 10 -4.29 -50.95 22.87
CA LEU A 10 -3.67 -50.50 21.63
C LEU A 10 -4.16 -49.08 21.33
N THR A 11 -3.39 -48.07 21.74
CA THR A 11 -3.65 -46.68 21.39
C THR A 11 -3.22 -46.46 19.94
N ILE A 12 -4.19 -46.33 19.03
CA ILE A 12 -3.95 -45.88 17.65
C ILE A 12 -3.56 -44.40 17.76
N LEU A 13 -2.27 -44.13 17.58
CA LEU A 13 -1.74 -42.78 17.40
C LEU A 13 -2.19 -42.32 16.01
N VAL A 14 -3.31 -41.60 15.92
CA VAL A 14 -3.64 -40.84 14.72
C VAL A 14 -2.61 -39.73 14.62
N ALA A 15 -1.56 -39.96 13.83
CA ALA A 15 -0.65 -38.91 13.39
C ALA A 15 -1.46 -37.97 12.50
N GLY A 16 -2.07 -36.95 13.11
CA GLY A 16 -2.60 -35.83 12.36
C GLY A 16 -1.47 -35.24 11.54
N LEU A 17 -1.54 -35.38 10.22
CA LEU A 17 -0.79 -34.52 9.32
C LEU A 17 -1.31 -33.11 9.59
N ALA A 18 -0.58 -32.36 10.42
CA ALA A 18 -0.74 -30.92 10.46
C ALA A 18 -0.42 -30.45 9.04
N SER A 19 -1.46 -30.10 8.30
CA SER A 19 -1.32 -29.28 7.10
C SER A 19 -0.53 -28.05 7.54
N SER A 20 0.68 -27.91 7.01
CA SER A 20 1.44 -26.68 7.14
C SER A 20 0.52 -25.58 6.60
N ALA A 21 -0.02 -24.74 7.48
CA ALA A 21 -0.54 -23.46 7.06
C ALA A 21 0.65 -22.73 6.44
N SER A 22 0.74 -22.74 5.11
CA SER A 22 1.60 -21.80 4.41
C SER A 22 1.10 -20.43 4.83
N ALA A 23 1.90 -19.71 5.62
CA ALA A 23 1.65 -18.30 5.82
C ALA A 23 1.69 -17.66 4.42
N GLN A 24 0.55 -17.15 3.94
CA GLN A 24 0.51 -16.36 2.70
C GLN A 24 1.62 -15.32 2.80
N THR A 25 2.54 -15.35 1.85
CA THR A 25 3.65 -14.40 1.85
C THR A 25 3.16 -13.12 1.17
N GLN A 26 2.34 -12.38 1.91
CA GLN A 26 1.70 -11.15 1.44
C GLN A 26 2.74 -10.25 0.75
N VAL A 27 2.46 -9.89 -0.50
CA VAL A 27 3.37 -9.07 -1.28
C VAL A 27 3.24 -7.62 -0.84
N LYS A 28 4.24 -7.17 -0.08
CA LYS A 28 4.26 -5.81 0.47
C LYS A 28 4.32 -4.75 -0.64
N PRO A 29 3.35 -3.84 -0.76
CA PRO A 29 3.44 -2.72 -1.70
C PRO A 29 4.60 -1.80 -1.34
N TYR A 30 5.16 -1.12 -2.36
CA TYR A 30 6.28 -0.20 -2.19
C TYR A 30 5.80 1.24 -2.31
N PHE A 31 6.04 2.04 -1.27
CA PHE A 31 5.64 3.44 -1.19
C PHE A 31 6.85 4.36 -1.18
N MET A 32 6.91 5.35 -2.05
CA MET A 32 7.76 6.53 -1.86
C MET A 32 6.93 7.65 -1.25
N VAL A 33 7.23 8.07 -0.03
CA VAL A 33 6.58 9.24 0.58
C VAL A 33 7.40 10.48 0.26
N MET A 34 6.76 11.45 -0.37
CA MET A 34 7.35 12.74 -0.76
C MET A 34 6.77 13.85 0.10
N PHE A 35 7.65 14.58 0.79
CA PHE A 35 7.30 15.73 1.61
C PHE A 35 7.63 17.04 0.91
N ASP A 36 6.65 17.93 0.88
CA ASP A 36 6.88 19.36 0.68
C ASP A 36 7.66 19.91 1.90
N ASP A 37 8.80 20.54 1.63
CA ASP A 37 9.66 21.20 2.63
C ASP A 37 9.69 22.72 2.40
N SER A 38 8.66 23.27 1.75
CA SER A 38 8.51 24.71 1.54
C SER A 38 8.21 25.47 2.85
N GLY A 39 8.41 26.78 2.82
CA GLY A 39 8.22 27.64 3.99
C GLY A 39 6.82 27.54 4.62
N SER A 40 5.77 27.31 3.81
CA SER A 40 4.37 27.17 4.26
C SER A 40 4.13 25.94 5.14
N MET A 41 4.99 24.94 5.07
CA MET A 41 4.91 23.76 5.93
C MET A 41 5.28 24.05 7.40
N ASN A 42 5.75 25.27 7.70
CA ASN A 42 5.98 25.72 9.07
C ASN A 42 4.80 26.46 9.68
N ASP A 43 3.75 26.67 8.90
CA ASP A 43 2.52 27.26 9.41
C ASP A 43 1.98 26.42 10.56
N SER A 44 1.47 27.13 11.56
CA SER A 44 0.86 26.48 12.72
C SER A 44 -0.44 25.78 12.33
N THR A 45 -0.59 24.55 12.81
CA THR A 45 -1.80 23.72 12.68
C THR A 45 -2.70 23.82 13.92
N GLY A 46 -2.27 24.55 14.94
CA GLY A 46 -2.99 24.71 16.20
C GLY A 46 -2.08 25.18 17.33
N SER A 47 -2.68 25.33 18.52
CA SER A 47 -1.94 25.68 19.73
C SER A 47 -1.39 24.45 20.47
N GLY A 48 -0.30 24.63 21.21
CA GLY A 48 0.31 23.57 22.03
C GLY A 48 1.17 22.60 21.22
N ASN A 49 1.32 21.39 21.75
CA ASN A 49 2.16 20.35 21.15
C ASN A 49 1.30 19.27 20.47
N ASN A 50 1.88 18.60 19.49
CA ASN A 50 1.32 17.42 18.85
C ASN A 50 1.55 16.16 19.70
N SER A 51 1.08 14.99 19.26
CA SER A 51 1.18 13.74 20.01
C SER A 51 2.63 13.28 20.23
N CYS A 52 3.57 13.77 19.43
CA CYS A 52 5.00 13.52 19.55
C CYS A 52 5.73 14.58 20.41
N GLY A 53 4.98 15.47 21.08
CA GLY A 53 5.53 16.47 21.98
C GLY A 53 6.19 17.67 21.30
N GLN A 54 6.06 17.81 19.98
CA GLN A 54 6.61 18.94 19.21
C GLN A 54 5.58 20.07 19.04
N PRO A 55 6.00 21.33 18.86
CA PRO A 55 5.08 22.42 18.55
C PRO A 55 4.25 22.11 17.29
N ARG A 56 2.95 22.42 17.33
CA ARG A 56 2.03 22.16 16.21
C ARG A 56 2.33 23.04 14.99
N THR A 57 3.02 22.45 14.03
CA THR A 57 3.25 22.97 12.67
C THR A 57 2.90 21.88 11.67
N LYS A 58 2.60 22.23 10.40
CA LYS A 58 2.26 21.21 9.38
C LYS A 58 3.38 20.18 9.25
N MET A 59 4.63 20.61 9.23
CA MET A 59 5.81 19.74 9.17
C MET A 59 5.93 18.82 10.39
N ASN A 60 5.78 19.34 11.61
CA ASN A 60 5.89 18.51 12.82
C ASN A 60 4.72 17.52 12.94
N ASP A 61 3.51 17.94 12.59
CA ASP A 61 2.34 17.07 12.54
C ASP A 61 2.51 15.97 11.49
N ALA A 62 3.09 16.31 10.33
CA ALA A 62 3.38 15.33 9.28
C ALA A 62 4.43 14.30 9.68
N ARG A 63 5.48 14.71 10.39
CA ARG A 63 6.47 13.82 10.98
C ARG A 63 5.83 12.85 11.98
N CYS A 64 5.04 13.40 12.89
CA CYS A 64 4.38 12.61 13.92
C CYS A 64 3.39 11.60 13.33
N ALA A 65 2.58 12.05 12.35
CA ALA A 65 1.65 11.17 11.64
C ALA A 65 2.40 10.05 10.90
N LEU A 66 3.50 10.36 10.19
CA LEU A 66 4.29 9.34 9.49
C LEU A 66 4.90 8.33 10.46
N GLN A 67 5.42 8.75 11.61
CA GLN A 67 5.97 7.83 12.61
C GLN A 67 4.92 6.82 13.08
N ARG A 68 3.70 7.29 13.36
CA ARG A 68 2.59 6.43 13.79
C ARG A 68 2.21 5.42 12.72
N VAL A 69 2.22 5.85 11.46
CA VAL A 69 1.90 5.01 10.31
C VAL A 69 2.99 3.96 10.08
N VAL A 70 4.26 4.37 10.00
CA VAL A 70 5.38 3.45 9.77
C VAL A 70 5.52 2.44 10.92
N ALA A 71 5.26 2.84 12.16
CA ALA A 71 5.26 1.94 13.30
C ALA A 71 4.02 1.00 13.33
N GLY A 72 2.92 1.39 12.70
CA GLY A 72 1.67 0.64 12.68
C GLY A 72 1.56 -0.39 11.55
N PHE A 73 2.18 -0.14 10.40
CA PHE A 73 2.07 -1.00 9.22
C PHE A 73 3.36 -1.80 8.97
N GLY A 74 3.35 -3.08 9.38
CA GLY A 74 4.44 -4.04 9.13
C GLY A 74 4.45 -4.62 7.71
N ASP A 75 3.35 -4.47 6.97
CA ASP A 75 3.12 -5.16 5.70
C ASP A 75 3.38 -4.31 4.45
N VAL A 76 4.10 -3.21 4.61
CA VAL A 76 4.47 -2.30 3.51
C VAL A 76 5.94 -1.92 3.57
N VAL A 77 6.52 -1.56 2.43
CA VAL A 77 7.90 -1.07 2.35
C VAL A 77 7.88 0.39 1.93
N PHE A 78 8.51 1.24 2.73
CA PHE A 78 8.50 2.68 2.50
C PHE A 78 9.86 3.19 2.03
N GLY A 79 9.85 4.30 1.32
CA GLY A 79 10.98 5.17 1.06
C GLY A 79 10.56 6.60 1.37
N LEU A 80 11.54 7.47 1.50
CA LEU A 80 11.34 8.82 1.98
C LEU A 80 12.14 9.80 1.14
N ALA A 81 11.45 10.79 0.60
CA ALA A 81 12.02 11.89 -0.14
C ALA A 81 11.43 13.21 0.34
N SER A 82 12.22 14.27 0.24
CA SER A 82 11.71 15.63 0.32
C SER A 82 12.12 16.42 -0.91
N PHE A 83 11.32 17.43 -1.23
CA PHE A 83 11.65 18.39 -2.27
C PHE A 83 11.57 19.80 -1.70
N LYS A 84 12.43 20.67 -2.22
CA LYS A 84 12.66 22.00 -1.69
C LYS A 84 12.08 23.06 -2.61
N GLU A 85 11.70 24.18 -2.01
CA GLU A 85 11.24 25.39 -2.70
C GLU A 85 12.34 26.03 -3.57
N TYR A 86 13.61 25.89 -3.17
CA TYR A 86 14.77 26.41 -3.89
C TYR A 86 15.72 25.31 -4.37
N GLY A 87 15.91 25.25 -5.68
CA GLY A 87 16.81 24.31 -6.38
C GLY A 87 16.07 23.16 -7.07
N THR A 88 16.73 22.52 -8.04
CA THR A 88 16.18 21.39 -8.81
C THR A 88 16.22 20.06 -8.04
N GLY A 89 16.51 20.11 -6.74
CA GLY A 89 16.91 18.96 -5.94
C GLY A 89 15.74 18.31 -5.21
N THR A 90 15.40 17.08 -5.62
CA THR A 90 14.76 16.12 -4.71
C THR A 90 15.85 15.43 -3.92
N THR A 91 15.69 15.35 -2.61
CA THR A 91 16.58 14.57 -1.76
C THR A 91 15.87 13.30 -1.39
N ILE A 92 16.43 12.15 -1.80
CA ILE A 92 16.00 10.84 -1.29
C ILE A 92 16.75 10.62 0.01
N HIS A 93 16.00 10.64 1.10
CA HIS A 93 16.54 10.49 2.45
C HIS A 93 16.64 9.02 2.86
N VAL A 94 15.62 8.25 2.51
CA VAL A 94 15.58 6.81 2.74
C VAL A 94 15.18 6.14 1.43
N PRO A 95 16.07 5.34 0.80
CA PRO A 95 15.68 4.57 -0.37
C PRO A 95 14.66 3.50 0.02
N ILE A 96 13.78 3.14 -0.93
CA ILE A 96 12.87 2.00 -0.77
C ILE A 96 13.70 0.72 -0.66
N ALA A 97 13.72 0.11 0.52
CA ALA A 97 14.39 -1.15 0.80
C ALA A 97 13.65 -1.86 1.94
N GLU A 98 13.64 -3.20 1.92
CA GLU A 98 13.10 -3.99 3.03
C GLU A 98 13.89 -3.69 4.33
N ASP A 99 13.22 -3.81 5.48
CA ASP A 99 13.78 -3.57 6.83
C ASP A 99 14.38 -2.18 7.10
N ASN A 100 14.05 -1.17 6.28
CA ASN A 100 14.55 0.20 6.45
C ASN A 100 13.78 1.05 7.49
N GLN A 101 12.87 0.44 8.25
CA GLN A 101 11.99 1.12 9.21
C GLN A 101 12.80 1.91 10.26
N THR A 102 13.94 1.38 10.73
CA THR A 102 14.81 2.10 11.67
C THR A 102 15.45 3.34 11.02
N ALA A 103 15.83 3.25 9.74
CA ALA A 103 16.37 4.40 9.00
C ALA A 103 15.30 5.48 8.82
N MET A 104 14.05 5.08 8.54
CA MET A 104 12.92 6.00 8.49
C MET A 104 12.66 6.69 9.82
N LEU A 105 12.52 5.92 10.92
CA LEU A 105 12.27 6.48 12.24
C LEU A 105 13.40 7.44 12.64
N SER A 106 14.65 7.04 12.40
CA SER A 106 15.82 7.91 12.66
C SER A 106 15.78 9.20 11.84
N TRP A 107 15.34 9.15 10.59
CA TRP A 107 15.23 10.36 9.79
C TRP A 107 14.12 11.27 10.28
N VAL A 108 12.95 10.71 10.61
CA VAL A 108 11.81 11.51 11.05
C VAL A 108 12.10 12.20 12.39
N ASP A 109 12.85 11.57 13.28
CA ASP A 109 13.27 12.13 14.57
C ASP A 109 14.30 13.27 14.44
N PHE A 110 15.21 13.20 13.46
CA PHE A 110 16.38 14.08 13.35
C PHE A 110 16.31 15.12 12.25
N MET A 111 15.18 15.23 11.53
CA MET A 111 15.04 16.24 10.49
C MET A 111 15.11 17.67 11.06
N PRO A 112 16.06 18.51 10.64
CA PRO A 112 16.01 19.92 10.98
C PRO A 112 14.75 20.57 10.40
N THR A 113 14.12 21.47 11.14
CA THR A 113 13.14 22.45 10.60
C THR A 113 13.89 23.74 10.28
N PRO A 114 13.39 24.63 9.43
CA PRO A 114 13.11 24.53 8.00
C PRO A 114 14.03 25.48 7.22
N GLU A 115 14.07 25.37 5.89
CA GLU A 115 14.63 26.41 5.04
C GLU A 115 13.76 27.68 5.15
N LEU A 116 14.20 28.63 5.98
CA LEU A 116 13.73 30.02 5.93
C LEU A 116 14.24 30.68 4.65
N ALA A 117 13.58 30.43 3.52
CA ALA A 117 13.77 31.23 2.31
C ALA A 117 12.43 31.88 1.93
N TYR A 118 12.40 33.19 2.07
CA TYR A 118 11.28 34.05 1.71
C TYR A 118 11.06 33.99 0.18
N GLY A 119 10.11 33.18 -0.26
CA GLY A 119 9.41 33.29 -1.54
C GLY A 119 9.97 32.49 -2.69
N GLY A 120 9.34 31.37 -3.02
CA GLY A 120 9.51 30.52 -4.21
C GLY A 120 8.30 29.60 -4.34
N GLY A 121 8.07 29.01 -5.53
CA GLY A 121 6.96 28.08 -5.75
C GLY A 121 7.29 26.66 -5.27
N THR A 122 6.31 25.77 -5.24
CA THR A 122 6.50 24.34 -4.92
C THR A 122 6.84 23.56 -6.21
N PRO A 123 8.11 23.16 -6.49
CA PRO A 123 8.50 22.56 -7.77
C PRO A 123 8.14 21.07 -7.85
N ILE A 124 6.84 20.76 -7.73
CA ILE A 124 6.30 19.40 -7.73
C ILE A 124 6.70 18.66 -9.00
N HIS A 125 6.69 19.33 -10.16
CA HIS A 125 7.02 18.71 -11.44
C HIS A 125 8.46 18.18 -11.48
N THR A 126 9.43 18.97 -11.02
CA THR A 126 10.85 18.55 -10.97
C THR A 126 11.01 17.43 -9.96
N ALA A 127 10.29 17.51 -8.83
CA ALA A 127 10.37 16.50 -7.80
C ALA A 127 9.90 15.12 -8.28
N LEU A 128 8.76 15.09 -8.97
CA LEU A 128 8.21 13.85 -9.54
C LEU A 128 9.11 13.27 -10.64
N ASN A 129 9.74 14.12 -11.46
CA ASN A 129 10.68 13.66 -12.48
C ASN A 129 11.94 13.02 -11.85
N ASN A 130 12.44 13.57 -10.74
CA ASN A 130 13.55 12.97 -10.01
C ASN A 130 13.17 11.62 -9.39
N ILE A 131 11.97 11.51 -8.81
CA ILE A 131 11.47 10.23 -8.29
C ILE A 131 11.27 9.21 -9.41
N ARG A 132 10.70 9.61 -10.55
CA ARG A 132 10.62 8.76 -11.73
C ARG A 132 11.99 8.25 -12.15
N ALA A 133 12.99 9.14 -12.20
CA ALA A 133 14.36 8.77 -12.51
C ALA A 133 14.94 7.78 -11.48
N TYR A 134 14.63 7.94 -10.19
CA TYR A 134 15.01 6.98 -9.14
C TYR A 134 14.41 5.59 -9.39
N TYR A 135 13.11 5.49 -9.68
CA TYR A 135 12.46 4.22 -10.00
C TYR A 135 13.05 3.53 -11.25
N GLN A 136 13.49 4.32 -12.23
CA GLN A 136 14.17 3.85 -13.45
C GLN A 136 15.65 3.52 -13.22
N SER A 137 16.23 4.06 -12.16
CA SER A 137 17.67 4.02 -11.92
C SER A 137 18.16 2.64 -11.58
N ALA A 138 19.49 2.51 -11.59
CA ALA A 138 20.14 1.28 -11.22
C ALA A 138 19.96 0.84 -9.77
N THR A 139 19.77 1.83 -8.92
CA THR A 139 19.57 1.70 -7.48
C THR A 139 18.09 1.77 -7.11
N GLY A 140 17.20 1.86 -8.11
CA GLY A 140 15.76 1.90 -7.93
C GLY A 140 15.19 0.52 -7.58
N PRO A 141 14.02 0.48 -6.91
CA PRO A 141 13.47 -0.76 -6.39
C PRO A 141 12.98 -1.72 -7.50
N ILE A 142 12.54 -1.19 -8.65
CA ILE A 142 11.86 -1.98 -9.70
C ILE A 142 12.82 -2.98 -10.37
N ARG A 143 14.06 -2.59 -10.62
CA ARG A 143 14.94 -3.36 -11.49
C ARG A 143 15.38 -4.69 -10.87
N THR A 144 15.50 -4.71 -9.54
CA THR A 144 15.90 -5.90 -8.77
C THR A 144 14.69 -6.64 -8.19
N ASP A 145 13.47 -6.17 -8.41
CA ASP A 145 12.27 -6.78 -7.83
C ASP A 145 11.84 -8.04 -8.61
N PRO A 146 11.86 -9.23 -7.97
CA PRO A 146 11.42 -10.47 -8.61
C PRO A 146 9.93 -10.48 -8.96
N ARG A 147 9.13 -9.62 -8.31
CA ARG A 147 7.67 -9.53 -8.48
C ARG A 147 7.22 -8.28 -9.24
N ARG A 148 8.12 -7.60 -9.96
CA ARG A 148 7.84 -6.33 -10.66
C ARG A 148 6.67 -6.33 -11.66
N GLY A 149 6.18 -7.51 -12.07
CA GLY A 149 5.03 -7.64 -12.97
C GLY A 149 3.68 -7.55 -12.27
N CYS A 150 3.66 -7.67 -10.94
CA CYS A 150 2.44 -7.77 -10.15
C CYS A 150 2.50 -6.84 -8.91
N ARG A 151 3.67 -6.71 -8.27
CA ARG A 151 3.84 -5.82 -7.11
C ARG A 151 3.47 -4.37 -7.48
N PRO A 152 2.57 -3.73 -6.72
CA PRO A 152 2.22 -2.35 -6.95
C PRO A 152 3.28 -1.40 -6.37
N TYR A 153 3.50 -0.30 -7.08
CA TYR A 153 4.38 0.78 -6.68
C TYR A 153 3.57 2.07 -6.55
N TYR A 154 3.76 2.77 -5.45
CA TYR A 154 3.00 3.95 -5.09
C TYR A 154 3.93 5.10 -4.72
N VAL A 155 3.46 6.32 -4.98
CA VAL A 155 4.03 7.57 -4.48
C VAL A 155 2.96 8.28 -3.67
N ILE A 156 3.30 8.69 -2.45
CA ILE A 156 2.44 9.56 -1.64
C ILE A 156 3.03 10.97 -1.70
N LEU A 157 2.33 11.89 -2.35
CA LEU A 157 2.69 13.29 -2.43
C LEU A 157 1.95 14.09 -1.34
N LEU A 158 2.67 14.51 -0.31
CA LEU A 158 2.17 15.43 0.70
C LEU A 158 2.54 16.86 0.32
N HIS A 159 1.54 17.73 0.14
CA HIS A 159 1.76 19.15 -0.14
C HIS A 159 0.70 20.03 0.55
N ASP A 160 1.06 21.27 0.89
CA ASP A 160 0.14 22.26 1.46
C ASP A 160 -0.16 23.45 0.54
N GLY A 161 0.66 23.63 -0.50
CA GLY A 161 0.61 24.74 -1.44
C GLY A 161 0.27 24.35 -2.87
N ALA A 162 0.06 25.35 -3.73
CA ALA A 162 -0.11 25.12 -5.16
C ALA A 162 1.26 24.86 -5.82
N PRO A 163 1.33 23.96 -6.83
CA PRO A 163 2.56 23.77 -7.61
C PRO A 163 2.99 25.07 -8.29
N ASP A 164 4.30 25.20 -8.50
CA ASP A 164 4.92 26.26 -9.32
C ASP A 164 4.31 26.37 -10.72
N SER A 165 3.99 25.21 -11.32
CA SER A 165 3.29 25.06 -12.58
C SER A 165 2.36 23.85 -12.52
N PHE A 166 1.06 24.11 -12.37
CA PHE A 166 0.05 23.07 -12.30
C PHE A 166 0.04 22.15 -13.53
N SER A 167 0.18 22.71 -14.74
CA SER A 167 0.23 21.92 -15.99
C SER A 167 1.44 20.97 -16.02
N ASN A 168 2.61 21.43 -15.59
CA ASN A 168 3.82 20.61 -15.54
C ASN A 168 3.72 19.54 -14.45
N ALA A 169 3.09 19.84 -13.32
CA ALA A 169 2.82 18.87 -12.27
C ALA A 169 1.94 17.73 -12.80
N ILE A 170 0.80 18.04 -13.41
CA ILE A 170 -0.09 17.03 -14.04
C ILE A 170 0.67 16.18 -15.07
N THR A 171 1.44 16.81 -15.95
CA THR A 171 2.25 16.09 -16.95
C THR A 171 3.25 15.12 -16.29
N SER A 172 3.93 15.56 -15.22
CA SER A 172 4.92 14.75 -14.52
C SER A 172 4.28 13.60 -13.76
N ILE A 173 3.10 13.81 -13.17
CA ILE A 173 2.31 12.77 -12.52
C ILE A 173 1.86 11.71 -13.55
N THR A 174 1.29 12.13 -14.69
CA THR A 174 0.88 11.20 -15.75
C THR A 174 2.07 10.40 -16.31
N ASN A 175 3.23 11.06 -16.43
CA ASN A 175 4.46 10.39 -16.84
C ASN A 175 4.98 9.37 -15.82
N LEU A 176 4.79 9.64 -14.53
CA LEU A 176 5.12 8.72 -13.45
C LEU A 176 4.17 7.50 -13.47
N LEU A 177 2.88 7.74 -13.71
CA LEU A 177 1.87 6.68 -13.83
C LEU A 177 2.22 5.65 -14.91
N ASN A 178 2.90 6.06 -15.98
CA ASN A 178 3.36 5.15 -17.03
C ASN A 178 4.89 5.26 -17.19
N THR A 179 5.63 4.61 -16.29
CA THR A 179 7.09 4.74 -16.23
C THR A 179 7.77 3.65 -17.05
N PRO A 180 8.54 4.01 -18.10
CA PRO A 180 9.31 3.04 -18.87
C PRO A 180 10.50 2.56 -18.05
N VAL A 181 10.68 1.24 -17.97
CA VAL A 181 11.80 0.61 -17.26
C VAL A 181 12.59 -0.28 -18.22
N THR A 182 13.91 -0.32 -18.04
CA THR A 182 14.76 -1.12 -18.92
C THR A 182 14.50 -2.62 -18.73
N GLY A 183 14.28 -3.33 -19.83
CA GLY A 183 14.16 -4.79 -19.82
C GLY A 183 12.80 -5.32 -19.36
N GLY A 184 11.71 -4.56 -19.55
CA GLY A 184 10.35 -5.01 -19.26
C GLY A 184 9.28 -4.08 -19.85
N PRO A 185 7.98 -4.42 -19.69
CA PRO A 185 6.90 -3.48 -19.95
C PRO A 185 7.00 -2.26 -19.03
N ASN A 186 6.30 -1.18 -19.40
CA ASN A 186 6.20 -0.01 -18.52
C ASN A 186 5.55 -0.42 -17.19
N VAL A 187 6.06 0.14 -16.10
CA VAL A 187 5.51 -0.07 -14.76
C VAL A 187 4.56 1.06 -14.43
N ARG A 188 3.42 0.66 -13.86
CA ARG A 188 2.42 1.59 -13.38
C ARG A 188 2.77 2.02 -11.96
N ILE A 189 3.02 3.32 -11.77
CA ILE A 189 3.34 3.90 -10.45
C ILE A 189 2.25 4.90 -10.08
N GLU A 190 1.34 4.50 -9.21
CA GLU A 190 0.24 5.37 -8.80
C GLU A 190 0.72 6.50 -7.89
N THR A 191 0.09 7.67 -8.00
CA THR A 191 0.36 8.81 -7.11
C THR A 191 -0.88 9.11 -6.27
N HIS A 192 -0.77 8.87 -4.97
CA HIS A 192 -1.73 9.34 -3.97
C HIS A 192 -1.34 10.74 -3.53
N VAL A 193 -2.29 11.66 -3.53
CA VAL A 193 -2.05 13.03 -3.10
C VAL A 193 -2.71 13.25 -1.75
N ILE A 194 -1.94 13.78 -0.80
CA ILE A 194 -2.46 14.28 0.47
C ILE A 194 -2.31 15.80 0.47
N TYR A 195 -3.44 16.49 0.47
CA TYR A 195 -3.48 17.93 0.60
C TYR A 195 -3.59 18.34 2.08
N PHE A 196 -2.56 19.03 2.56
CA PHE A 196 -2.51 19.55 3.93
C PHE A 196 -2.85 21.04 3.97
N GLY A 197 -4.14 21.36 3.99
CA GLY A 197 -4.58 22.76 4.07
C GLY A 197 -6.08 22.92 4.02
N THR A 198 -6.52 24.18 4.02
CA THR A 198 -7.95 24.55 4.06
C THR A 198 -8.43 25.25 2.79
N SER A 199 -7.53 25.68 1.91
CA SER A 199 -7.90 26.35 0.65
C SER A 199 -8.61 25.39 -0.30
N THR A 200 -9.83 25.75 -0.71
CA THR A 200 -10.63 24.96 -1.66
C THR A 200 -10.00 24.89 -3.05
N SER A 201 -9.37 25.97 -3.53
CA SER A 201 -8.76 26.00 -4.88
C SER A 201 -7.56 25.05 -4.99
N THR A 202 -6.70 25.03 -3.98
CA THR A 202 -5.55 24.12 -3.91
C THR A 202 -6.02 22.69 -3.72
N ALA A 203 -7.09 22.46 -2.96
CA ALA A 203 -7.66 21.14 -2.79
C ALA A 203 -8.25 20.58 -4.10
N ASN A 204 -8.93 21.42 -4.90
CA ASN A 204 -9.40 21.01 -6.23
C ASN A 204 -8.22 20.69 -7.16
N GLN A 205 -7.11 21.42 -7.05
CA GLN A 205 -5.88 21.08 -7.77
C GLN A 205 -5.30 19.74 -7.31
N ALA A 206 -5.30 19.47 -6.01
CA ALA A 206 -4.88 18.19 -5.46
C ALA A 206 -5.74 17.04 -5.99
N ASP A 207 -7.06 17.20 -6.07
CA ASP A 207 -7.95 16.18 -6.64
C ASP A 207 -7.63 15.92 -8.12
N MET A 208 -7.34 16.96 -8.91
CA MET A 208 -6.91 16.80 -10.29
C MET A 208 -5.55 16.12 -10.41
N MET A 209 -4.62 16.37 -9.48
CA MET A 209 -3.33 15.70 -9.40
C MET A 209 -3.50 14.22 -9.02
N ALA A 210 -4.36 13.90 -8.07
CA ALA A 210 -4.72 12.53 -7.70
C ALA A 210 -5.31 11.78 -8.90
N ALA A 211 -6.26 12.40 -9.62
CA ALA A 211 -6.85 11.88 -10.85
C ALA A 211 -5.80 11.58 -11.94
N ALA A 212 -4.86 12.50 -12.15
CA ALA A 212 -3.76 12.29 -13.10
C ALA A 212 -2.80 11.17 -12.66
N GLY A 213 -2.71 10.92 -11.35
CA GLY A 213 -1.88 9.90 -10.70
C GLY A 213 -2.49 8.51 -10.68
N GLY A 214 -3.65 8.31 -11.30
CA GLY A 214 -4.34 7.02 -11.35
C GLY A 214 -5.24 6.74 -10.15
N THR A 215 -5.37 7.69 -9.21
CA THR A 215 -6.34 7.65 -8.11
C THR A 215 -7.54 8.52 -8.48
N THR A 216 -8.51 8.73 -7.58
CA THR A 216 -9.74 9.50 -7.90
C THR A 216 -9.74 10.88 -7.28
N VAL A 217 -9.42 10.98 -5.98
CA VAL A 217 -9.46 12.21 -5.20
C VAL A 217 -8.27 12.27 -4.25
N ALA A 218 -7.85 13.48 -3.88
CA ALA A 218 -6.82 13.65 -2.88
C ALA A 218 -7.39 13.44 -1.48
N GLN A 219 -6.58 12.83 -0.60
CA GLN A 219 -6.88 12.83 0.82
C GLN A 219 -6.64 14.24 1.38
N ARG A 220 -7.44 14.63 2.38
CA ARG A 220 -7.41 15.98 2.94
C ARG A 220 -7.06 15.94 4.41
N ALA A 221 -6.13 16.78 4.82
CA ALA A 221 -5.71 16.89 6.20
C ALA A 221 -5.59 18.36 6.61
N THR A 222 -5.93 18.65 7.87
CA THR A 222 -5.77 19.98 8.47
C THR A 222 -5.04 19.94 9.80
N ASN A 223 -4.70 18.74 10.30
CA ASN A 223 -3.98 18.49 11.54
C ASN A 223 -3.38 17.07 11.51
N GLU A 224 -2.58 16.75 12.53
CA GLU A 224 -1.95 15.43 12.74
C GLU A 224 -2.92 14.25 12.60
N ASP A 225 -4.08 14.28 13.27
CA ASP A 225 -4.99 13.12 13.30
C ASP A 225 -5.64 12.88 11.94
N ALA A 226 -6.07 13.95 11.26
CA ALA A 226 -6.60 13.87 9.90
C ALA A 226 -5.53 13.37 8.91
N LEU A 227 -4.27 13.74 9.13
CA LEU A 227 -3.15 13.29 8.31
C LEU A 227 -2.83 11.81 8.55
N ALA A 228 -2.81 11.35 9.81
CA ALA A 228 -2.63 9.94 10.14
C ALA A 228 -3.76 9.07 9.55
N LEU A 229 -5.00 9.57 9.56
CA LEU A 229 -6.13 8.91 8.91
C LEU A 229 -5.96 8.85 7.39
N ALA A 230 -5.54 9.95 6.75
CA ALA A 230 -5.28 10.00 5.32
C ALA A 230 -4.25 8.96 4.88
N PHE A 231 -3.13 8.84 5.60
CA PHE A 231 -2.13 7.79 5.34
C PHE A 231 -2.71 6.39 5.54
N SER A 232 -3.47 6.17 6.62
CA SER A 232 -4.05 4.87 6.92
C SER A 232 -5.01 4.40 5.83
N ASN A 233 -5.85 5.30 5.31
CA ASN A 233 -6.75 5.01 4.20
C ASN A 233 -5.97 4.64 2.92
N ILE A 234 -4.95 5.43 2.57
CA ILE A 234 -4.12 5.16 1.39
C ILE A 234 -3.48 3.78 1.49
N ILE A 235 -2.90 3.45 2.63
CA ILE A 235 -2.19 2.18 2.81
C ILE A 235 -3.18 1.02 2.75
N ALA A 236 -4.32 1.11 3.46
CA ALA A 236 -5.34 0.07 3.45
C ALA A 236 -5.90 -0.21 2.06
N ASP A 237 -6.18 0.84 1.28
CA ASP A 237 -6.71 0.72 -0.09
C ASP A 237 -5.69 0.18 -1.10
N SER A 238 -4.40 0.22 -0.73
CA SER A 238 -3.27 -0.19 -1.58
C SER A 238 -2.73 -1.57 -1.23
N LEU A 239 -3.29 -2.23 -0.21
CA LEU A 239 -2.97 -3.63 0.07
C LEU A 239 -3.66 -4.48 -0.99
N LEU A 240 -2.89 -5.36 -1.62
CA LEU A 240 -3.47 -6.32 -2.53
C LEU A 240 -4.29 -7.33 -1.74
N THR A 241 -5.44 -7.70 -2.30
CA THR A 241 -6.33 -8.71 -1.77
C THR A 241 -6.72 -9.65 -2.90
N GLU A 242 -6.69 -10.94 -2.64
CA GLU A 242 -7.23 -11.93 -3.57
C GLU A 242 -8.72 -11.66 -3.85
N VAL A 243 -9.10 -11.75 -5.12
CA VAL A 243 -10.47 -11.81 -5.58
C VAL A 243 -10.59 -13.11 -6.36
N CYS A 244 -11.68 -13.84 -6.13
CA CYS A 244 -11.88 -15.11 -6.82
C CYS A 244 -12.24 -14.87 -8.30
N ASP A 245 -11.25 -14.67 -9.15
CA ASP A 245 -11.36 -14.37 -10.58
C ASP A 245 -10.44 -15.22 -11.48
N ASN A 246 -9.73 -16.19 -10.90
CA ASN A 246 -8.70 -17.04 -11.52
C ASN A 246 -7.43 -16.29 -11.91
N VAL A 247 -7.16 -15.14 -11.30
CA VAL A 247 -5.92 -14.39 -11.41
C VAL A 247 -5.32 -14.24 -10.03
N ASP A 248 -4.00 -14.34 -9.94
CA ASP A 248 -3.23 -13.97 -8.74
C ASP A 248 -3.32 -12.44 -8.57
N ASN A 249 -4.17 -11.96 -7.67
CA ASN A 249 -4.40 -10.53 -7.45
C ASN A 249 -3.48 -9.94 -6.38
N ASP A 250 -2.98 -10.77 -5.47
CA ASP A 250 -2.10 -10.40 -4.36
C ASP A 250 -0.63 -10.72 -4.56
N CYS A 251 -0.31 -11.30 -5.71
CA CYS A 251 1.01 -11.58 -6.24
C CYS A 251 1.81 -12.63 -5.46
N ASP A 252 1.15 -13.43 -4.63
CA ASP A 252 1.80 -14.42 -3.80
C ASP A 252 2.15 -15.73 -4.55
N THR A 253 1.79 -15.82 -5.84
CA THR A 253 1.93 -16.95 -6.78
C THR A 253 0.91 -18.05 -6.66
N LEU A 254 -0.02 -17.94 -5.71
CA LEU A 254 -1.22 -18.75 -5.64
C LEU A 254 -2.35 -18.01 -6.38
N ILE A 255 -3.41 -18.74 -6.69
CA ILE A 255 -4.55 -18.18 -7.44
C ILE A 255 -5.79 -18.47 -6.61
N ASP A 256 -6.49 -17.41 -6.22
CA ASP A 256 -7.77 -17.44 -5.51
C ASP A 256 -7.75 -18.30 -4.22
N GLU A 257 -6.65 -18.28 -3.48
CA GLU A 257 -6.54 -18.97 -2.20
C GLU A 257 -7.39 -18.31 -1.11
N GLY A 258 -7.72 -19.08 -0.06
CA GLY A 258 -8.59 -18.61 1.02
C GLY A 258 -10.07 -18.51 0.65
N PHE A 259 -10.45 -18.72 -0.62
CA PHE A 259 -11.84 -18.82 -1.06
C PHE A 259 -12.37 -20.25 -1.02
N GLN A 260 -13.67 -20.38 -0.73
CA GLN A 260 -14.39 -21.62 -1.01
C GLN A 260 -14.46 -21.82 -2.53
N LYS A 261 -13.94 -22.94 -3.00
CA LYS A 261 -14.00 -23.34 -4.40
C LYS A 261 -15.11 -24.37 -4.63
N TYR A 262 -15.65 -24.38 -5.84
CA TYR A 262 -16.72 -25.27 -6.27
C TYR A 262 -16.28 -26.09 -7.48
N CYS A 263 -16.83 -27.29 -7.62
CA CYS A 263 -16.76 -28.06 -8.85
C CYS A 263 -18.10 -27.93 -9.60
N ASN A 264 -18.20 -28.51 -10.79
CA ASN A 264 -19.46 -28.65 -11.52
C ASN A 264 -19.42 -30.01 -12.19
N ILE A 265 -19.77 -31.06 -11.44
CA ILE A 265 -19.71 -32.44 -11.94
C ILE A 265 -20.57 -32.62 -13.20
N PRO A 266 -21.83 -32.12 -13.25
CA PRO A 266 -22.65 -32.18 -14.47
C PRO A 266 -22.03 -31.43 -15.66
N GLY A 267 -21.30 -30.34 -15.37
CA GLY A 267 -20.55 -29.54 -16.34
C GLY A 267 -19.16 -30.10 -16.69
N GLY A 268 -18.76 -31.24 -16.13
CA GLY A 268 -17.48 -31.91 -16.40
C GLY A 268 -16.29 -31.37 -15.62
N ILE A 269 -16.49 -30.44 -14.68
CA ILE A 269 -15.45 -29.92 -13.78
C ILE A 269 -15.53 -30.72 -12.48
N THR A 270 -14.63 -31.68 -12.31
CA THR A 270 -14.66 -32.63 -11.17
C THR A 270 -13.78 -32.21 -10.00
N THR A 271 -13.05 -31.10 -10.14
CA THR A 271 -12.18 -30.54 -9.10
C THR A 271 -12.69 -29.18 -8.63
N PRO A 272 -12.59 -28.83 -7.34
CA PRO A 272 -13.04 -27.54 -6.83
C PRO A 272 -12.10 -26.43 -7.32
N THR A 273 -12.47 -25.78 -8.43
CA THR A 273 -11.69 -24.69 -9.03
C THR A 273 -12.53 -23.44 -9.28
N LEU A 274 -13.86 -23.59 -9.34
CA LEU A 274 -14.78 -22.50 -9.61
C LEU A 274 -14.94 -21.60 -8.40
N CYS A 275 -15.09 -20.30 -8.66
CA CYS A 275 -15.36 -19.28 -7.65
C CYS A 275 -16.86 -19.08 -7.37
N ALA A 276 -17.66 -19.28 -8.41
CA ALA A 276 -19.11 -19.20 -8.30
C ALA A 276 -19.66 -20.59 -7.99
N ASP A 277 -20.60 -20.64 -7.05
CA ASP A 277 -21.39 -21.83 -6.78
C ASP A 277 -22.30 -22.11 -7.99
N PRO A 278 -22.10 -23.22 -8.74
CA PRO A 278 -22.99 -23.60 -9.82
C PRO A 278 -24.35 -24.11 -9.32
N GLY A 279 -24.50 -24.30 -8.02
CA GLY A 279 -25.66 -24.87 -7.36
C GLY A 279 -25.71 -26.40 -7.46
N ASP A 280 -26.50 -26.99 -6.57
CA ASP A 280 -26.76 -28.43 -6.53
C ASP A 280 -28.24 -28.70 -6.89
N PRO A 281 -28.53 -29.58 -7.88
CA PRO A 281 -29.89 -29.88 -8.31
C PRO A 281 -30.69 -30.78 -7.35
N CYS A 282 -30.19 -31.04 -6.13
CA CYS A 282 -30.81 -31.89 -5.11
C CYS A 282 -31.09 -33.31 -5.61
N ASN A 283 -30.11 -33.94 -6.29
CA ASN A 283 -30.29 -35.24 -6.93
C ASN A 283 -29.70 -36.42 -6.15
N GLY A 284 -29.20 -36.18 -4.93
CA GLY A 284 -28.51 -37.17 -4.10
C GLY A 284 -27.02 -37.31 -4.41
N THR A 285 -26.45 -36.38 -5.17
CA THR A 285 -25.04 -36.32 -5.56
C THR A 285 -24.53 -34.91 -5.36
N ASP A 286 -23.40 -34.77 -4.66
CA ASP A 286 -22.69 -33.50 -4.50
C ASP A 286 -22.16 -33.02 -5.87
N ASP A 287 -22.91 -32.15 -6.53
CA ASP A 287 -22.61 -31.69 -7.89
C ASP A 287 -21.71 -30.45 -7.92
N ASN A 288 -21.63 -29.70 -6.81
CA ASN A 288 -20.86 -28.45 -6.67
C ASN A 288 -19.63 -28.57 -5.76
N CYS A 289 -19.39 -29.73 -5.15
CA CYS A 289 -18.30 -30.01 -4.20
C CYS A 289 -18.30 -29.10 -2.97
N PHE A 290 -19.44 -28.55 -2.58
CA PHE A 290 -19.52 -27.63 -1.45
C PHE A 290 -19.56 -28.41 -0.13
N ASN A 291 -18.51 -28.26 0.67
CA ASN A 291 -18.38 -28.92 1.99
C ASN A 291 -18.55 -30.46 1.99
N GLY A 292 -18.57 -31.12 0.83
CA GLY A 292 -18.77 -32.57 0.71
C GLY A 292 -20.18 -33.03 1.07
N VAL A 293 -21.19 -32.16 0.96
CA VAL A 293 -22.58 -32.47 1.27
C VAL A 293 -23.26 -32.97 0.00
N LEU A 294 -24.04 -34.06 0.07
CA LEU A 294 -24.65 -34.67 -1.11
C LEU A 294 -25.74 -33.82 -1.77
N ASP A 295 -26.41 -32.96 -1.00
CA ASP A 295 -27.40 -32.00 -1.49
C ASP A 295 -27.47 -30.86 -0.47
N GLU A 296 -27.15 -29.62 -0.85
CA GLU A 296 -27.42 -28.48 0.02
C GLU A 296 -28.89 -28.07 -0.05
N VAL A 297 -29.48 -27.78 1.10
CA VAL A 297 -30.75 -27.04 1.13
C VAL A 297 -30.50 -25.64 0.58
N THR A 298 -30.98 -25.38 -0.64
CA THR A 298 -31.04 -24.03 -1.21
C THR A 298 -31.80 -23.13 -0.23
N ASN A 299 -31.10 -22.36 0.59
CA ASN A 299 -31.70 -21.17 1.18
C ASN A 299 -31.80 -20.16 0.04
N LEU A 300 -32.94 -20.20 -0.64
CA LEU A 300 -33.42 -19.17 -1.57
C LEU A 300 -33.34 -17.78 -0.93
#